data_AF-A0A1V2UVE2-F1
#
_entry.id   AF-A0A1V2UVE2-F1
#
_cell.length_a   1.000
_cell.length_b   1.000
_cell.length_c   1.000
_cell.angle_alpha   90.00
_cell.angle_beta   90.00
_cell.angle_gamma   90.00
#
_symmetry.space_group_name_H-M   'P 1'
#
loop_
_entity.id
_entity.type
_entity.pdbx_description
1 polymer ?
#
loop_
_entity_poly.entity_id
_entity_poly.type
_entity_poly.pdbx_seq_one_letter_code
_entity_poly.pdbx_strand_id
1 'polypeptide(L)'
;MNIQPPNYFWVNHKQTYKTEIGDGYLWSPKVNANNSFNQSYENMKLVKPGDIIFSYAMGVIQALGCARSYAYETENPFQEIEQWGNLGWKVDVDFFYVDNKFKPKDFIDEIRPLLSDKYSPISLKTGNGNQGCYLAKISANLASYLYEKIDPNGELEIAQLDEDKDENIPQTSKAVYILQRIGQNIFRKELITQFKHCPLTGIHLTELLRASHIKPWRISNDIERLDSANGILLAAHVDILFDKGLISFDDEGNLLTKNNEVDTLLKQMNVQTRKIKLPIESKKYLKWHRDSFNYLS
;
A
#
# COMPACT_ATOMS: atom_id res chain seq x y z
N MET A 1 -5.98 0.46 21.61
CA MET A 1 -7.27 0.73 20.92
C MET A 1 -7.32 -0.14 19.67
N ASN A 2 -8.45 -0.78 19.36
CA ASN A 2 -8.62 -1.49 18.09
C ASN A 2 -8.76 -0.45 16.97
N ILE A 3 -7.64 -0.05 16.36
CA ILE A 3 -7.64 0.83 15.20
C ILE A 3 -8.16 -0.01 14.03
N GLN A 4 -9.40 0.24 13.59
CA GLN A 4 -9.87 -0.34 12.34
C GLN A 4 -8.98 0.17 11.20
N PRO A 5 -8.55 -0.70 10.28
CA PRO A 5 -7.76 -0.27 9.14
C PRO A 5 -8.57 0.74 8.31
N PRO A 6 -7.94 1.81 7.79
CA PRO A 6 -8.62 2.82 7.00
C PRO A 6 -9.17 2.22 5.71
N ASN A 7 -10.22 2.86 5.18
CA ASN A 7 -10.61 2.72 3.79
C ASN A 7 -9.71 3.58 2.92
N TYR A 8 -9.70 3.23 1.64
CA TYR A 8 -8.94 3.92 0.61
C TYR A 8 -9.86 4.48 -0.44
N PHE A 9 -9.59 5.70 -0.84
CA PHE A 9 -10.34 6.41 -1.85
C PHE A 9 -9.43 7.05 -2.88
N TRP A 10 -9.97 7.21 -4.08
CA TRP A 10 -9.38 7.95 -5.18
C TRP A 10 -10.34 9.05 -5.56
N VAL A 11 -9.86 10.30 -5.61
CA VAL A 11 -10.65 11.45 -6.07
C VAL A 11 -10.19 11.95 -7.43
N ASN A 12 -11.10 12.05 -8.39
CA ASN A 12 -10.91 12.71 -9.68
C ASN A 12 -11.48 14.13 -9.62
N HIS A 13 -10.62 15.12 -9.39
CA HIS A 13 -11.06 16.51 -9.15
C HIS A 13 -10.31 17.54 -10.01
N LYS A 14 -10.11 17.24 -11.30
CA LYS A 14 -9.36 18.12 -12.23
C LYS A 14 -9.82 19.59 -12.20
N GLN A 15 -11.12 19.84 -12.06
CA GLN A 15 -11.70 21.19 -12.15
C GLN A 15 -11.49 22.01 -10.87
N THR A 16 -11.52 21.36 -9.71
CA THR A 16 -11.57 22.01 -8.38
C THR A 16 -10.32 21.74 -7.53
N TYR A 17 -9.39 20.93 -8.04
CA TYR A 17 -8.17 20.46 -7.38
C TYR A 17 -7.40 21.52 -6.59
N LYS A 18 -7.20 22.72 -7.15
CA LYS A 18 -6.39 23.76 -6.47
C LYS A 18 -7.06 24.26 -5.20
N THR A 19 -8.37 24.51 -5.27
CA THR A 19 -9.18 24.98 -4.14
C THR A 19 -9.37 23.86 -3.12
N GLU A 20 -9.75 22.66 -3.57
CA GLU A 20 -9.98 21.50 -2.69
C GLU A 20 -8.74 21.13 -1.87
N ILE A 21 -7.55 21.15 -2.48
CA ILE A 21 -6.32 20.87 -1.73
C ILE A 21 -5.87 22.05 -0.89
N GLY A 22 -5.95 23.28 -1.43
CA GLY A 22 -5.53 24.48 -0.70
C GLY A 22 -6.34 24.73 0.56
N ASP A 23 -7.65 24.46 0.49
CA ASP A 23 -8.60 24.69 1.58
C ASP A 23 -8.88 23.41 2.40
N GLY A 24 -8.33 22.27 1.99
CA GLY A 24 -8.34 21.02 2.76
C GLY A 24 -9.70 20.32 2.83
N TYR A 25 -10.36 20.10 1.68
CA TYR A 25 -11.63 19.38 1.65
C TYR A 25 -11.92 18.67 0.32
N LEU A 26 -12.84 17.72 0.36
CA LEU A 26 -13.57 17.22 -0.82
C LEU A 26 -14.99 17.75 -0.81
N TRP A 27 -15.55 18.03 -1.99
CA TRP A 27 -16.96 18.38 -2.13
C TRP A 27 -17.56 17.77 -3.39
N SER A 28 -18.76 17.19 -3.26
CA SER A 28 -19.53 16.73 -4.41
C SER A 28 -21.01 17.11 -4.27
N PRO A 29 -21.76 17.26 -5.37
CA PRO A 29 -23.21 17.30 -5.28
C PRO A 29 -23.74 15.96 -4.76
N LYS A 30 -25.01 15.92 -4.35
CA LYS A 30 -25.64 14.67 -3.88
C LYS A 30 -26.12 13.75 -5.01
N VAL A 31 -26.50 14.34 -6.13
CA VAL A 31 -27.02 13.67 -7.33
C VAL A 31 -26.45 14.35 -8.57
N ASN A 32 -26.60 13.71 -9.73
CA ASN A 32 -26.28 14.37 -11.01
C ASN A 32 -27.23 15.54 -11.28
N ALA A 33 -26.87 16.43 -12.21
CA ALA A 33 -27.70 17.59 -12.59
C ALA A 33 -29.13 17.22 -13.06
N ASN A 34 -29.31 16.03 -13.61
CA ASN A 34 -30.62 15.48 -14.00
C ASN A 34 -31.35 14.75 -12.85
N ASN A 35 -30.92 14.95 -11.59
CA ASN A 35 -31.38 14.25 -10.38
C ASN A 35 -31.18 12.73 -10.36
N SER A 36 -30.43 12.16 -11.30
CA SER A 36 -30.11 10.74 -11.28
C SER A 36 -29.05 10.39 -10.23
N PHE A 37 -29.12 9.15 -9.75
CA PHE A 37 -28.16 8.58 -8.81
C PHE A 37 -26.72 8.57 -9.37
N ASN A 38 -25.74 8.85 -8.50
CA ASN A 38 -24.33 8.70 -8.82
C ASN A 38 -23.59 8.00 -7.67
N GLN A 39 -23.07 6.80 -7.95
CA GLN A 39 -22.34 6.01 -6.96
C GLN A 39 -21.14 6.75 -6.36
N SER A 40 -20.47 7.59 -7.14
CA SER A 40 -19.27 8.30 -6.68
C SER A 40 -19.59 9.42 -5.67
N TYR A 41 -20.78 10.02 -5.75
CA TYR A 41 -21.25 10.99 -4.75
C TYR A 41 -21.71 10.27 -3.48
N GLU A 42 -22.34 9.11 -3.63
CA GLU A 42 -22.70 8.26 -2.48
C GLU A 42 -21.48 7.78 -1.70
N ASN A 43 -20.34 7.55 -2.38
CA ASN A 43 -19.11 7.15 -1.73
C ASN A 43 -18.60 8.20 -0.72
N MET A 44 -18.98 9.49 -0.85
CA MET A 44 -18.66 10.52 0.15
C MET A 44 -19.14 10.11 1.55
N LYS A 45 -20.35 9.55 1.64
CA LYS A 45 -20.95 9.09 2.91
C LYS A 45 -20.23 7.89 3.53
N LEU A 46 -19.38 7.21 2.77
CA LEU A 46 -18.58 6.09 3.27
C LEU A 46 -17.28 6.53 3.93
N VAL A 47 -16.84 7.77 3.68
CA VAL A 47 -15.59 8.30 4.21
C VAL A 47 -15.71 8.52 5.71
N LYS A 48 -14.66 8.11 6.43
CA LYS A 48 -14.54 8.26 7.89
C LYS A 48 -13.22 8.95 8.22
N PRO A 49 -13.12 9.61 9.39
CA PRO A 49 -11.84 10.11 9.88
C PRO A 49 -10.75 9.01 9.88
N GLY A 50 -9.58 9.32 9.35
CA GLY A 50 -8.45 8.40 9.18
C GLY A 50 -8.41 7.68 7.83
N ASP A 51 -9.47 7.75 7.01
CA ASP A 51 -9.45 7.18 5.66
C ASP A 51 -8.47 7.94 4.74
N ILE A 52 -7.86 7.21 3.81
CA ILE A 52 -6.81 7.74 2.92
C ILE A 52 -7.41 8.08 1.55
N ILE A 53 -7.02 9.24 1.01
CA ILE A 53 -7.52 9.76 -0.25
C ILE A 53 -6.36 10.07 -1.19
N PHE A 54 -6.33 9.44 -2.35
CA PHE A 54 -5.39 9.73 -3.44
C PHE A 54 -5.99 10.81 -4.35
N SER A 55 -5.32 11.96 -4.45
CA SER A 55 -5.72 13.07 -5.32
C SER A 55 -5.25 12.83 -6.74
N TYR A 56 -6.18 12.67 -7.67
CA TYR A 56 -5.91 12.58 -9.11
C TYR A 56 -6.44 13.81 -9.84
N ALA A 57 -5.51 14.59 -10.41
CA ALA A 57 -5.83 15.73 -11.24
C ALA A 57 -4.84 15.86 -12.40
N MET A 58 -5.36 16.31 -13.54
CA MET A 58 -4.58 16.50 -14.77
C MET A 58 -3.85 15.22 -15.26
N GLY A 59 -4.41 14.04 -14.95
CA GLY A 59 -3.81 12.77 -15.35
C GLY A 59 -2.77 12.20 -14.38
N VAL A 60 -2.55 12.88 -13.25
CA VAL A 60 -1.41 12.67 -12.34
C VAL A 60 -1.92 12.48 -10.92
N ILE A 61 -1.25 11.64 -10.12
CA ILE A 61 -1.43 11.64 -8.67
C ILE A 61 -0.66 12.82 -8.08
N GLN A 62 -1.39 13.76 -7.50
CA GLN A 62 -0.85 15.06 -7.12
C GLN A 62 -0.61 15.20 -5.63
N ALA A 63 -1.41 14.53 -4.81
CA ALA A 63 -1.41 14.66 -3.36
C ALA A 63 -1.97 13.39 -2.71
N LEU A 64 -1.68 13.24 -1.43
CA LEU A 64 -2.31 12.26 -0.56
C LEU A 64 -3.03 13.01 0.56
N GLY A 65 -4.20 12.52 0.93
CA GLY A 65 -5.06 13.13 1.94
C GLY A 65 -5.42 12.15 3.04
N CYS A 66 -5.59 12.67 4.25
CA CYS A 66 -6.19 11.96 5.37
C CYS A 66 -7.52 12.63 5.74
N ALA A 67 -8.62 11.89 5.66
CA ALA A 67 -9.93 12.41 6.02
C ALA A 67 -10.00 12.76 7.51
N ARG A 68 -10.57 13.92 7.83
CA ARG A 68 -10.73 14.45 9.19
C ARG A 68 -12.15 14.39 9.70
N SER A 69 -13.11 14.33 8.80
CA SER A 69 -14.53 14.29 9.12
C SER A 69 -15.22 13.13 8.43
N TYR A 70 -16.42 12.79 8.91
CA TYR A 70 -17.41 12.13 8.07
C TYR A 70 -17.95 13.12 7.04
N ALA A 71 -18.65 12.65 6.02
CA ALA A 71 -19.37 13.55 5.12
C ALA A 71 -20.47 14.31 5.88
N TYR A 72 -20.50 15.62 5.69
CA TYR A 72 -21.55 16.49 6.16
C TYR A 72 -22.09 17.34 5.02
N GLU A 73 -23.29 17.86 5.21
CA GLU A 73 -23.99 18.62 4.18
C GLU A 73 -23.52 20.08 4.18
N THR A 74 -23.29 20.64 2.99
CA THR A 74 -22.95 22.05 2.84
C THR A 74 -23.34 22.60 1.47
N GLU A 75 -23.39 23.91 1.36
CA GLU A 75 -23.63 24.60 0.10
C GLU A 75 -22.47 24.41 -0.87
N ASN A 76 -22.73 24.54 -2.16
CA ASN A 76 -21.70 24.44 -3.19
C ASN A 76 -20.66 25.57 -3.05
N PRO A 77 -19.40 25.27 -2.71
CA PRO A 77 -18.35 26.28 -2.61
C PRO A 77 -17.88 26.76 -4.00
N PHE A 78 -18.28 26.06 -5.07
CA PHE A 78 -17.95 26.37 -6.45
C PHE A 78 -19.14 26.98 -7.19
N GLN A 79 -19.61 28.13 -6.72
CA GLN A 79 -20.77 28.82 -7.32
C GLN A 79 -20.57 29.20 -8.79
N GLU A 80 -19.34 29.24 -9.28
CA GLU A 80 -19.00 29.51 -10.69
C GLU A 80 -19.14 28.28 -11.61
N ILE A 81 -19.37 27.08 -11.07
CA ILE A 81 -19.54 25.84 -11.86
C ILE A 81 -21.04 25.54 -12.02
N GLU A 82 -21.62 26.00 -13.13
CA GLU A 82 -23.06 25.90 -13.44
C GLU A 82 -23.65 24.47 -13.38
N GLN A 83 -22.82 23.42 -13.48
CA GLN A 83 -23.26 22.03 -13.56
C GLN A 83 -23.58 21.39 -12.21
N TRP A 84 -23.26 22.03 -11.09
CA TRP A 84 -23.40 21.45 -9.75
C TRP A 84 -24.54 22.11 -8.97
N GLY A 85 -25.39 21.28 -8.36
CA GLY A 85 -26.51 21.74 -7.54
C GLY A 85 -26.04 22.47 -6.27
N ASN A 86 -26.92 23.27 -5.68
CA ASN A 86 -26.59 24.16 -4.57
C ASN A 86 -26.17 23.44 -3.27
N LEU A 87 -26.49 22.16 -3.12
CA LEU A 87 -26.30 21.40 -1.88
C LEU A 87 -25.55 20.10 -2.15
N GLY A 88 -24.53 19.84 -1.35
CA GLY A 88 -23.61 18.72 -1.55
C GLY A 88 -23.14 18.08 -0.26
N TRP A 89 -22.26 17.09 -0.43
CA TRP A 89 -21.47 16.48 0.63
C TRP A 89 -20.09 17.12 0.67
N LYS A 90 -19.62 17.46 1.86
CA LYS A 90 -18.25 17.88 2.13
C LYS A 90 -17.58 16.95 3.12
N VAL A 91 -16.29 16.70 2.90
CA VAL A 91 -15.41 15.98 3.81
C VAL A 91 -14.18 16.84 4.02
N ASP A 92 -13.82 17.11 5.27
CA ASP A 92 -12.57 17.81 5.57
C ASP A 92 -11.40 16.84 5.43
N VAL A 93 -10.32 17.28 4.78
CA VAL A 93 -9.17 16.44 4.42
C VAL A 93 -7.88 17.21 4.62
N ASP A 94 -6.98 16.64 5.41
CA ASP A 94 -5.61 17.13 5.48
C ASP A 94 -4.85 16.60 4.26
N PHE A 95 -4.69 17.42 3.23
CA PHE A 95 -3.91 17.08 2.04
C PHE A 95 -2.44 17.49 2.18
N PHE A 96 -1.57 16.71 1.56
CA PHE A 96 -0.19 17.10 1.30
C PHE A 96 0.20 16.75 -0.13
N TYR A 97 0.89 17.67 -0.78
CA TYR A 97 1.43 17.40 -2.11
C TYR A 97 2.51 16.31 -2.02
N VAL A 98 2.49 15.41 -3.00
CA VAL A 98 3.54 14.42 -3.15
C VAL A 98 4.65 14.99 -4.02
N ASP A 99 5.89 14.71 -3.66
CA ASP A 99 7.05 15.12 -4.43
C ASP A 99 7.17 14.27 -5.69
N ASN A 100 7.05 12.94 -5.57
CA ASN A 100 7.05 12.04 -6.73
C ASN A 100 5.65 11.92 -7.34
N LYS A 101 5.34 12.86 -8.22
CA LYS A 101 4.11 12.85 -9.01
C LYS A 101 4.26 11.91 -10.20
N PHE A 102 3.28 11.03 -10.40
CA PHE A 102 3.29 10.09 -11.52
C PHE A 102 1.92 10.02 -12.21
N LYS A 103 1.91 9.57 -13.46
CA LYS A 103 0.69 9.33 -14.23
C LYS A 103 0.31 7.86 -14.12
N PRO A 104 -0.80 7.50 -13.45
CA PRO A 104 -1.30 6.12 -13.41
C PRO A 104 -1.46 5.48 -14.79
N LYS A 105 -1.77 6.28 -15.81
CA LYS A 105 -1.89 5.81 -17.20
C LYS A 105 -0.58 5.19 -17.73
N ASP A 106 0.57 5.70 -17.32
CA ASP A 106 1.87 5.20 -17.77
C ASP A 106 2.16 3.80 -17.19
N PHE A 107 1.42 3.40 -16.15
CA PHE A 107 1.52 2.10 -15.47
C PHE A 107 0.23 1.27 -15.59
N ILE A 108 -0.59 1.53 -16.62
CA ILE A 108 -1.93 0.94 -16.71
C ILE A 108 -1.90 -0.59 -16.75
N ASP A 109 -0.87 -1.22 -17.32
CA ASP A 109 -0.79 -2.68 -17.37
C ASP A 109 -0.61 -3.31 -15.99
N GLU A 110 0.11 -2.64 -15.09
CA GLU A 110 0.28 -3.05 -13.69
C GLU A 110 -0.95 -2.72 -12.84
N ILE A 111 -1.58 -1.56 -13.08
CA ILE A 111 -2.74 -1.08 -12.32
C ILE A 111 -4.02 -1.82 -12.71
N ARG A 112 -4.20 -2.19 -13.99
CA ARG A 112 -5.43 -2.81 -14.52
C ARG A 112 -5.94 -4.00 -13.69
N PRO A 113 -5.12 -4.99 -13.28
CA PRO A 113 -5.61 -6.10 -12.45
C PRO A 113 -6.02 -5.69 -11.03
N LEU A 114 -5.63 -4.50 -10.57
CA LEU A 114 -5.96 -3.97 -9.23
C LEU A 114 -7.24 -3.09 -9.23
N LEU A 115 -7.73 -2.70 -10.41
CA LEU A 115 -8.94 -1.91 -10.59
C LEU A 115 -10.19 -2.77 -10.43
N SER A 116 -11.27 -2.17 -9.93
CA SER A 116 -12.59 -2.80 -9.90
C SER A 116 -13.27 -2.74 -11.28
N ASP A 117 -13.94 -3.80 -11.71
CA ASP A 117 -14.68 -3.81 -12.98
C ASP A 117 -15.82 -2.78 -13.02
N LYS A 118 -16.40 -2.46 -11.85
CA LYS A 118 -17.42 -1.42 -11.68
C LYS A 118 -16.87 -0.27 -10.85
N TYR A 119 -17.28 0.95 -11.21
CA TYR A 119 -16.95 2.19 -10.49
C TYR A 119 -15.44 2.46 -10.36
N SER A 120 -14.63 1.96 -11.30
CA SER A 120 -13.20 2.25 -11.35
C SER A 120 -12.93 3.75 -11.48
N PRO A 121 -11.92 4.31 -10.79
CA PRO A 121 -11.55 5.72 -10.92
C PRO A 121 -11.01 6.06 -12.32
N ILE A 122 -10.36 5.10 -12.99
CA ILE A 122 -9.79 5.26 -14.33
C ILE A 122 -10.28 4.15 -15.28
N SER A 123 -10.22 4.41 -16.57
CA SER A 123 -10.61 3.48 -17.63
C SER A 123 -9.65 2.29 -17.70
N LEU A 124 -10.16 1.06 -17.58
CA LEU A 124 -9.36 -0.17 -17.73
C LEU A 124 -8.71 -0.30 -19.12
N LYS A 125 -9.30 0.35 -20.14
CA LYS A 125 -8.82 0.33 -21.52
C LYS A 125 -7.76 1.39 -21.80
N THR A 126 -7.98 2.62 -21.32
CA THR A 126 -7.18 3.79 -21.74
C THR A 126 -6.31 4.36 -20.62
N GLY A 127 -6.53 3.99 -19.36
CA GLY A 127 -5.90 4.58 -18.18
C GLY A 127 -6.31 6.03 -17.89
N ASN A 128 -7.21 6.61 -18.69
CA ASN A 128 -7.73 7.96 -18.46
C ASN A 128 -8.73 7.97 -17.29
N GLY A 129 -8.77 9.06 -16.51
CA GLY A 129 -9.81 9.27 -15.50
C GLY A 129 -11.22 9.15 -16.07
N ASN A 130 -12.08 8.39 -15.39
CA ASN A 130 -13.46 8.21 -15.81
C ASN A 130 -14.29 9.46 -15.50
N GLN A 131 -14.86 10.08 -16.54
CA GLN A 131 -15.77 11.21 -16.37
C GLN A 131 -17.02 10.78 -15.59
N GLY A 132 -17.47 11.62 -14.66
CA GLY A 132 -18.62 11.33 -13.79
C GLY A 132 -18.31 10.44 -12.57
N CYS A 133 -17.07 9.96 -12.42
CA CYS A 133 -16.59 9.31 -11.20
C CYS A 133 -15.77 10.32 -10.39
N TYR A 134 -16.39 10.99 -9.41
CA TYR A 134 -15.69 11.94 -8.54
C TYR A 134 -14.87 11.22 -7.48
N LEU A 135 -15.50 10.43 -6.61
CA LEU A 135 -14.83 9.66 -5.56
C LEU A 135 -15.07 8.16 -5.74
N ALA A 136 -14.00 7.37 -5.86
CA ALA A 136 -14.05 5.91 -5.93
C ALA A 136 -13.43 5.30 -4.67
N LYS A 137 -14.13 4.35 -4.05
CA LYS A 137 -13.50 3.47 -3.06
C LYS A 137 -12.57 2.50 -3.79
N ILE A 138 -11.32 2.39 -3.35
CA ILE A 138 -10.32 1.50 -3.96
C ILE A 138 -9.90 0.39 -3.00
N SER A 139 -9.34 -0.69 -3.57
CA SER A 139 -8.80 -1.80 -2.80
C SER A 139 -7.52 -1.40 -2.07
N ALA A 140 -7.19 -2.11 -0.99
CA ALA A 140 -5.92 -1.91 -0.29
C ALA A 140 -4.72 -2.23 -1.20
N ASN A 141 -4.84 -3.21 -2.11
CA ASN A 141 -3.76 -3.55 -3.05
C ASN A 141 -3.47 -2.40 -4.02
N LEU A 142 -4.52 -1.76 -4.56
CA LEU A 142 -4.34 -0.58 -5.41
C LEU A 142 -3.75 0.59 -4.61
N ALA A 143 -4.24 0.84 -3.39
CA ALA A 143 -3.70 1.90 -2.54
C ALA A 143 -2.21 1.71 -2.24
N SER A 144 -1.79 0.48 -1.89
CA SER A 144 -0.37 0.16 -1.67
C SER A 144 0.47 0.43 -2.91
N TYR A 145 0.02 -0.02 -4.08
CA TYR A 145 0.73 0.23 -5.34
C TYR A 145 0.88 1.73 -5.64
N LEU A 146 -0.17 2.54 -5.44
CA LEU A 146 -0.09 3.99 -5.66
C LEU A 146 0.85 4.66 -4.66
N TYR A 147 0.86 4.19 -3.41
CA TYR A 147 1.79 4.69 -2.39
C TYR A 147 3.25 4.40 -2.78
N GLU A 148 3.56 3.20 -3.28
CA GLU A 148 4.91 2.85 -3.72
C GLU A 148 5.40 3.77 -4.85
N LYS A 149 4.51 4.18 -5.76
CA LYS A 149 4.85 5.18 -6.78
C LYS A 149 5.05 6.58 -6.19
N ILE A 150 4.33 6.95 -5.13
CA ILE A 150 4.51 8.23 -4.42
C ILE A 150 5.85 8.27 -3.66
N ASP A 151 6.23 7.14 -3.07
CA ASP A 151 7.38 7.02 -2.17
C ASP A 151 8.25 5.81 -2.55
N PRO A 152 8.92 5.86 -3.72
CA PRO A 152 9.65 4.72 -4.24
C PRO A 152 10.85 4.34 -3.36
N ASN A 153 11.39 5.26 -2.57
CA ASN A 153 12.54 4.99 -1.71
C ASN A 153 12.15 4.68 -0.26
N GLY A 154 10.87 4.83 0.12
CA GLY A 154 10.46 4.78 1.53
C GLY A 154 11.00 5.98 2.33
N GLU A 155 11.26 7.08 1.65
CA GLU A 155 11.92 8.29 2.15
C GLU A 155 10.94 9.36 2.61
N LEU A 156 9.63 9.19 2.39
CA LEU A 156 8.63 10.02 3.04
C LEU A 156 8.88 9.90 4.55
N GLU A 157 9.44 10.97 5.14
CA GLU A 157 9.88 10.99 6.52
C GLU A 157 8.71 10.69 7.44
N ILE A 158 8.59 9.41 7.80
CA ILE A 158 7.97 9.04 9.05
C ILE A 158 9.06 9.37 10.07
N ALA A 159 9.07 10.62 10.54
CA ALA A 159 9.70 10.92 11.83
C ALA A 159 9.30 9.78 12.75
N GLN A 160 10.23 9.00 13.29
CA GLN A 160 9.94 7.73 13.97
C GLN A 160 8.83 7.96 15.02
N LEU A 161 7.60 7.61 14.66
CA LEU A 161 6.43 7.91 15.48
C LEU A 161 6.24 6.74 16.44
N ASP A 162 6.82 6.86 17.62
CA ASP A 162 6.35 6.09 18.77
C ASP A 162 4.87 6.44 18.98
N GLU A 163 4.00 5.43 18.93
CA GLU A 163 2.53 5.57 19.07
C GLU A 163 2.09 6.28 20.36
N ASP A 164 2.99 6.43 21.34
CA ASP A 164 2.67 6.79 22.72
C ASP A 164 3.10 8.20 23.17
N LYS A 165 3.78 9.03 22.35
CA LYS A 165 4.41 10.25 22.90
C LYS A 165 4.12 11.60 22.28
N ASP A 166 3.34 11.72 21.21
CA ASP A 166 3.17 13.05 20.62
C ASP A 166 1.76 13.30 20.05
N GLU A 167 0.94 14.05 20.82
CA GLU A 167 -0.39 14.50 20.42
C GLU A 167 -0.34 15.51 19.24
N ASN A 168 0.84 16.07 18.94
CA ASN A 168 1.03 17.09 17.90
C ASN A 168 1.40 16.55 16.51
N ILE A 169 1.40 15.23 16.29
CA ILE A 169 1.72 14.67 14.98
C ILE A 169 0.57 14.96 13.99
N PRO A 170 0.85 15.55 12.82
CA PRO A 170 -0.13 15.71 11.75
C PRO A 170 -0.78 14.36 11.39
N GLN A 171 -2.10 14.31 11.27
CA GLN A 171 -2.81 13.06 10.94
C GLN A 171 -2.39 12.46 9.59
N THR A 172 -1.81 13.28 8.72
CA THR A 172 -1.20 12.89 7.44
C THR A 172 0.05 12.04 7.60
N SER A 173 0.96 12.37 8.51
CA SER A 173 2.15 11.55 8.82
C SER A 173 1.74 10.19 9.41
N LYS A 174 0.68 10.15 10.21
CA LYS A 174 0.07 8.89 10.68
C LYS A 174 -0.53 8.08 9.53
N ALA A 175 -1.19 8.72 8.58
CA ALA A 175 -1.77 8.10 7.40
C ALA A 175 -0.72 7.43 6.48
N VAL A 176 0.40 8.10 6.24
CA VAL A 176 1.57 7.58 5.51
C VAL A 176 2.15 6.35 6.20
N TYR A 177 2.34 6.42 7.51
CA TYR A 177 2.78 5.28 8.33
C TYR A 177 1.81 4.09 8.26
N ILE A 178 0.51 4.37 8.34
CA ILE A 178 -0.55 3.37 8.24
C ILE A 178 -0.54 2.69 6.86
N LEU A 179 -0.30 3.45 5.77
CA LEU A 179 -0.18 2.91 4.42
C LEU A 179 1.02 1.96 4.25
N GLN A 180 2.20 2.35 4.74
CA GLN A 180 3.37 1.46 4.74
C GLN A 180 3.09 0.17 5.53
N ARG A 181 2.47 0.30 6.71
CA ARG A 181 2.02 -0.88 7.48
C ARG A 181 1.02 -1.73 6.70
N ILE A 182 0.16 -1.14 5.87
CA ILE A 182 -0.86 -1.91 5.14
C ILE A 182 -0.29 -2.63 3.93
N GLY A 183 0.63 -2.04 3.18
CA GLY A 183 1.41 -2.75 2.15
C GLY A 183 2.13 -3.97 2.72
N GLN A 184 2.83 -3.79 3.84
CA GLN A 184 3.47 -4.90 4.57
C GLN A 184 2.45 -5.92 5.09
N ASN A 185 1.27 -5.50 5.54
CA ASN A 185 0.23 -6.40 6.03
C ASN A 185 -0.42 -7.24 4.91
N ILE A 186 -0.58 -6.71 3.70
CA ILE A 186 -1.11 -7.46 2.55
C ILE A 186 -0.11 -8.54 2.16
N PHE A 187 1.14 -8.14 1.91
CA PHE A 187 2.24 -9.06 1.63
C PHE A 187 2.35 -10.15 2.70
N ARG A 188 2.31 -9.76 3.98
CA ARG A 188 2.31 -10.70 5.11
C ARG A 188 1.13 -11.66 5.10
N LYS A 189 -0.08 -11.20 4.80
CA LYS A 189 -1.28 -12.07 4.72
C LYS A 189 -1.17 -13.08 3.58
N GLU A 190 -0.62 -12.68 2.44
CA GLU A 190 -0.36 -13.59 1.32
C GLU A 190 0.64 -14.68 1.71
N LEU A 191 1.77 -14.31 2.35
CA LEU A 191 2.75 -15.29 2.83
C LEU A 191 2.18 -16.21 3.92
N ILE A 192 1.37 -15.70 4.85
CA ILE A 192 0.69 -16.55 5.85
C ILE A 192 -0.24 -17.55 5.15
N THR A 193 -0.99 -17.11 4.14
CA THR A 193 -1.88 -18.01 3.38
C THR A 193 -1.10 -19.07 2.61
N GLN A 194 0.02 -18.67 2.00
CA GLN A 194 0.86 -19.53 1.18
C GLN A 194 1.64 -20.57 2.01
N PHE A 195 2.32 -20.14 3.07
CA PHE A 195 3.21 -21.00 3.86
C PHE A 195 2.54 -21.63 5.07
N LYS A 196 1.54 -20.96 5.68
CA LYS A 196 0.81 -21.35 6.91
C LYS A 196 1.64 -21.41 8.20
N HIS A 197 2.93 -21.73 8.10
CA HIS A 197 3.90 -21.79 9.19
C HIS A 197 5.29 -21.43 8.64
N CYS A 198 6.25 -21.19 9.53
CA CYS A 198 7.65 -21.08 9.10
C CYS A 198 8.07 -22.41 8.47
N PRO A 199 8.57 -22.42 7.21
CA PRO A 199 8.91 -23.67 6.53
C PRO A 199 10.19 -24.31 7.10
N LEU A 200 11.03 -23.54 7.81
CA LEU A 200 12.23 -24.07 8.47
C LEU A 200 11.96 -24.65 9.85
N THR A 201 11.11 -24.00 10.66
CA THR A 201 10.92 -24.37 12.08
C THR A 201 9.58 -25.03 12.38
N GLY A 202 8.60 -24.94 11.48
CA GLY A 202 7.23 -25.41 11.72
C GLY A 202 6.41 -24.53 12.67
N ILE A 203 6.96 -23.43 13.20
CA ILE A 203 6.21 -22.49 14.04
C ILE A 203 5.06 -21.90 13.23
N HIS A 204 3.83 -22.02 13.75
CA HIS A 204 2.62 -21.50 13.11
C HIS A 204 1.97 -20.35 13.90
N LEU A 205 2.47 -20.05 15.11
CA LEU A 205 2.01 -18.91 15.89
C LEU A 205 2.41 -17.62 15.17
N THR A 206 1.43 -16.96 14.57
CA THR A 206 1.65 -15.86 13.62
C THR A 206 2.42 -14.69 14.21
N GLU A 207 2.30 -14.45 15.51
CA GLU A 207 2.96 -13.41 16.30
C GLU A 207 4.49 -13.57 16.29
N LEU A 208 4.97 -14.82 16.17
CA LEU A 208 6.38 -15.17 16.08
C LEU A 208 6.88 -15.23 14.63
N LEU A 209 6.00 -15.04 13.65
CA LEU A 209 6.33 -15.07 12.23
C LEU A 209 6.59 -13.67 11.68
N ARG A 210 7.48 -13.58 10.70
CA ARG A 210 7.89 -12.40 9.94
C ARG A 210 7.74 -12.69 8.46
N ALA A 211 7.24 -11.70 7.73
CA ALA A 211 7.15 -11.74 6.27
C ALA A 211 8.45 -11.15 5.74
N SER A 212 9.46 -11.99 5.57
CA SER A 212 10.81 -11.58 5.17
C SER A 212 10.88 -11.43 3.66
N HIS A 213 11.31 -10.27 3.17
CA HIS A 213 11.58 -10.06 1.75
C HIS A 213 12.91 -10.70 1.36
N ILE A 214 12.94 -11.46 0.26
CA ILE A 214 14.16 -12.07 -0.27
C ILE A 214 15.09 -10.98 -0.85
N LYS A 215 14.56 -10.14 -1.74
CA LYS A 215 15.17 -8.89 -2.16
C LYS A 215 14.58 -7.76 -1.29
N PRO A 216 15.38 -7.12 -0.42
CA PRO A 216 14.88 -6.15 0.55
C PRO A 216 13.99 -5.08 -0.05
N TRP A 217 12.96 -4.69 0.70
CA TRP A 217 11.97 -3.69 0.30
C TRP A 217 12.60 -2.41 -0.29
N ARG A 218 13.64 -1.89 0.37
CA ARG A 218 14.30 -0.61 0.03
C ARG A 218 14.83 -0.56 -1.41
N ILE A 219 15.16 -1.69 -2.01
CA ILE A 219 15.81 -1.77 -3.33
C ILE A 219 14.97 -2.55 -4.36
N SER A 220 13.82 -3.06 -3.92
CA SER A 220 12.83 -3.69 -4.78
C SER A 220 12.00 -2.63 -5.48
N ASN A 221 11.62 -2.88 -6.74
CA ASN A 221 10.60 -2.09 -7.42
C ASN A 221 9.20 -2.45 -6.90
N ASP A 222 8.20 -1.68 -7.31
CA ASP A 222 6.82 -1.77 -6.81
C ASP A 222 6.18 -3.15 -7.05
N ILE A 223 6.43 -3.76 -8.21
CA ILE A 223 5.97 -5.13 -8.50
C ILE A 223 6.65 -6.11 -7.53
N GLU A 224 7.96 -5.99 -7.34
CA GLU A 224 8.75 -6.89 -6.50
C GLU A 224 8.40 -6.76 -5.00
N ARG A 225 7.95 -5.59 -4.53
CA ARG A 225 7.56 -5.36 -3.13
C ARG A 225 6.30 -6.11 -2.72
N LEU A 226 5.34 -6.20 -3.65
CA LEU A 226 4.06 -6.88 -3.45
C LEU A 226 4.07 -8.32 -3.96
N ASP A 227 5.10 -8.74 -4.67
CA ASP A 227 5.25 -10.10 -5.19
C ASP A 227 5.49 -11.09 -4.04
N SER A 228 4.52 -11.95 -3.74
CA SER A 228 4.66 -13.02 -2.75
C SER A 228 5.82 -13.98 -3.05
N ALA A 229 6.28 -14.11 -4.30
CA ALA A 229 7.49 -14.85 -4.63
C ALA A 229 8.78 -14.16 -4.16
N ASN A 230 8.73 -12.86 -3.84
CA ASN A 230 9.80 -12.13 -3.16
C ASN A 230 9.75 -12.29 -1.64
N GLY A 231 8.97 -13.24 -1.11
CA GLY A 231 8.74 -13.38 0.31
C GLY A 231 8.90 -14.78 0.86
N ILE A 232 9.37 -14.88 2.09
CA ILE A 232 9.39 -16.11 2.88
C ILE A 232 8.82 -15.83 4.26
N LEU A 233 7.88 -16.67 4.70
CA LEU A 233 7.35 -16.59 6.07
C LEU A 233 8.35 -17.25 7.03
N LEU A 234 9.11 -16.46 7.79
CA LEU A 234 10.15 -16.96 8.69
C LEU A 234 9.79 -16.71 10.15
N ALA A 235 10.22 -17.59 11.05
CA ALA A 235 10.14 -17.30 12.48
C ALA A 235 11.18 -16.22 12.84
N ALA A 236 10.87 -15.31 13.77
CA ALA A 236 11.66 -14.10 14.03
C ALA A 236 13.18 -14.33 14.20
N HIS A 237 13.57 -15.36 14.94
CA HIS A 237 14.98 -15.75 15.09
C HIS A 237 15.68 -16.23 13.81
N VAL A 238 14.96 -16.82 12.86
CA VAL A 238 15.48 -17.30 11.56
C VAL A 238 15.47 -16.18 10.53
N ASP A 239 14.45 -15.33 10.56
CA ASP A 239 14.35 -14.08 9.81
C ASP A 239 15.61 -13.22 10.00
N ILE A 240 16.06 -13.03 11.25
CA ILE A 240 17.31 -12.31 11.56
C ILE A 240 18.53 -12.93 10.88
N LEU A 241 18.62 -14.26 10.80
CA LEU A 241 19.75 -14.93 10.15
C LEU A 241 19.70 -14.73 8.63
N PHE A 242 18.51 -14.76 8.05
CA PHE A 242 18.31 -14.58 6.63
C PHE A 242 18.59 -13.13 6.21
N ASP A 243 17.98 -12.15 6.87
CA ASP A 243 18.17 -10.71 6.60
C ASP A 243 19.64 -10.26 6.73
N LYS A 244 20.41 -10.91 7.61
CA LYS A 244 21.86 -10.65 7.78
C LYS A 244 22.74 -11.43 6.81
N GLY A 245 22.17 -12.25 5.92
CA GLY A 245 22.91 -13.09 4.99
C GLY A 245 23.75 -14.18 5.66
N LEU A 246 23.37 -14.60 6.88
CA LEU A 246 23.98 -15.74 7.57
C LEU A 246 23.42 -17.08 7.04
N ILE A 247 22.19 -17.06 6.55
CA ILE A 247 21.58 -18.15 5.79
C ILE A 247 21.02 -17.64 4.46
N SER A 248 20.88 -18.53 3.48
CA SER A 248 20.21 -18.28 2.21
C SER A 248 19.60 -19.60 1.69
N PHE A 249 19.04 -19.60 0.48
CA PHE A 249 18.56 -20.81 -0.19
C PHE A 249 19.09 -20.89 -1.63
N ASP A 250 19.35 -22.11 -2.11
CA ASP A 250 19.57 -22.36 -3.54
C ASP A 250 18.26 -22.36 -4.33
N ASP A 251 18.33 -22.57 -5.64
CA ASP A 251 17.18 -22.49 -6.54
C ASP A 251 16.19 -23.67 -6.35
N GLU A 252 16.63 -24.75 -5.70
CA GLU A 252 15.82 -25.90 -5.33
C GLU A 252 15.24 -25.76 -3.91
N GLY A 253 15.56 -24.67 -3.21
CA GLY A 253 15.11 -24.38 -1.86
C GLY A 253 15.91 -25.09 -0.77
N ASN A 254 17.09 -25.64 -1.06
CA ASN A 254 17.98 -26.18 -0.03
C ASN A 254 18.62 -25.02 0.75
N LEU A 255 18.73 -25.20 2.06
CA LEU A 255 19.28 -24.23 2.99
C LEU A 255 20.80 -24.13 2.83
N LEU A 256 21.29 -22.90 2.63
CA LEU A 256 22.70 -22.56 2.59
C LEU A 256 23.08 -21.82 3.87
N THR A 257 24.20 -22.19 4.47
CA THR A 257 24.74 -21.50 5.66
C THR A 257 26.03 -20.79 5.31
N LYS A 258 26.29 -19.64 5.91
CA LYS A 258 27.49 -18.84 5.60
C LYS A 258 28.78 -19.57 6.01
N ASN A 259 28.73 -20.32 7.10
CA ASN A 259 29.82 -21.12 7.64
C ASN A 259 29.29 -22.20 8.61
N ASN A 260 30.19 -23.05 9.11
CA ASN A 260 29.85 -24.12 10.06
C ASN A 260 29.35 -23.63 11.43
N GLU A 261 29.72 -22.42 11.84
CA GLU A 261 29.24 -21.82 13.10
C GLU A 261 27.73 -21.53 13.00
N VAL A 262 27.28 -20.96 11.89
CA VAL A 262 25.85 -20.73 11.64
C VAL A 262 25.09 -22.05 11.55
N ASP A 263 25.66 -23.09 10.91
CA ASP A 263 25.03 -24.42 10.89
C ASP A 263 24.89 -25.03 12.29
N THR A 264 25.90 -24.85 13.15
CA THR A 264 25.86 -25.28 14.55
C THR A 264 24.81 -24.51 15.34
N LEU A 265 24.72 -23.20 15.14
CA LEU A 265 23.70 -22.35 15.76
C LEU A 265 22.28 -22.80 15.37
N LEU A 266 22.04 -23.10 14.10
CA LEU A 266 20.75 -23.63 13.65
C LEU A 266 20.39 -24.95 14.35
N LYS A 267 21.37 -25.84 14.56
CA LYS A 267 21.17 -27.08 15.32
C LYS A 267 20.84 -26.79 16.80
N GLN A 268 21.51 -25.83 17.42
CA GLN A 268 21.21 -25.39 18.80
C GLN A 268 19.81 -24.79 18.93
N MET A 269 19.36 -24.07 17.90
CA MET A 269 17.99 -23.54 17.79
C MET A 269 16.95 -24.60 17.38
N ASN A 270 17.36 -25.86 17.24
CA ASN A 270 16.53 -26.99 16.82
C ASN A 270 15.86 -26.79 15.44
N VAL A 271 16.54 -26.09 14.52
CA VAL A 271 16.12 -25.94 13.12
C VAL A 271 16.61 -27.14 12.31
N GLN A 272 15.72 -28.11 12.10
CA GLN A 272 16.07 -29.39 11.47
C GLN A 272 15.82 -29.41 9.96
N THR A 273 14.83 -28.67 9.47
CA THR A 273 14.49 -28.64 8.04
C THR A 273 15.63 -28.01 7.23
N ARG A 274 16.08 -28.72 6.19
CA ARG A 274 17.17 -28.27 5.30
C ARG A 274 16.72 -27.96 3.88
N LYS A 275 15.44 -28.15 3.57
CA LYS A 275 14.86 -27.84 2.27
C LYS A 275 13.45 -27.31 2.43
N ILE A 276 13.15 -26.21 1.77
CA ILE A 276 11.83 -25.58 1.76
C ILE A 276 11.25 -25.56 0.35
N LYS A 277 9.93 -25.45 0.23
CA LYS A 277 9.26 -25.25 -1.06
C LYS A 277 9.09 -23.76 -1.31
N LEU A 278 9.50 -23.30 -2.48
CA LEU A 278 9.37 -21.91 -2.92
C LEU A 278 8.77 -21.87 -4.33
N PRO A 279 8.02 -20.79 -4.68
CA PRO A 279 7.63 -20.52 -6.06
C PRO A 279 8.85 -20.46 -7.00
N ILE A 280 8.68 -20.85 -8.25
CA ILE A 280 9.74 -20.83 -9.28
C ILE A 280 10.24 -19.39 -9.50
N GLU A 281 9.34 -18.43 -9.38
CA GLU A 281 9.51 -17.00 -9.50
C GLU A 281 10.44 -16.45 -8.41
N SER A 282 10.58 -17.15 -7.27
CA SER A 282 11.46 -16.75 -6.17
C SER A 282 12.94 -16.85 -6.54
N LYS A 283 13.29 -17.65 -7.56
CA LYS A 283 14.68 -17.89 -7.98
C LYS A 283 15.43 -16.61 -8.32
N LYS A 284 14.77 -15.66 -9.00
CA LYS A 284 15.40 -14.36 -9.36
C LYS A 284 15.77 -13.55 -8.12
N TYR A 285 14.92 -13.58 -7.09
CA TYR A 285 15.19 -12.88 -5.83
C TYR A 285 16.24 -13.60 -5.00
N LEU A 286 16.20 -14.93 -4.93
CA LEU A 286 17.21 -15.71 -4.22
C LEU A 286 18.59 -15.55 -4.84
N LYS A 287 18.67 -15.49 -6.17
CA LYS A 287 19.91 -15.16 -6.87
C LYS A 287 20.43 -13.79 -6.41
N TRP A 288 19.58 -12.76 -6.41
CA TRP A 288 19.95 -11.43 -5.91
C TRP A 288 20.48 -11.49 -4.46
N HIS A 289 19.78 -12.22 -3.58
CA HIS A 289 20.15 -12.35 -2.17
C HIS A 289 21.52 -13.03 -2.01
N ARG A 290 21.73 -14.16 -2.70
CA ARG A 290 23.01 -14.88 -2.72
C ARG A 290 24.16 -14.02 -3.24
N ASP A 291 23.95 -13.32 -4.36
CA ASP A 291 24.96 -12.45 -4.96
C ASP A 291 25.31 -11.30 -3.99
N SER A 292 24.31 -10.69 -3.35
CA SER A 292 24.50 -9.56 -2.42
C SER A 292 25.23 -9.93 -1.14
N PHE A 293 25.05 -11.17 -0.67
CA PHE A 293 25.73 -11.68 0.51
C PHE A 293 26.93 -12.59 0.19
N ASN A 294 27.40 -12.62 -1.05
CA ASN A 294 28.56 -13.41 -1.50
C ASN A 294 28.44 -14.90 -1.11
N TYR A 295 27.30 -15.52 -1.42
CA TYR A 295 27.21 -16.97 -1.48
C TYR A 295 27.76 -17.42 -2.83
N LEU A 296 28.91 -18.11 -2.81
CA LEU A 296 29.49 -18.68 -4.02
C LEU A 296 28.53 -19.71 -4.60
N SER A 297 28.19 -19.54 -5.88
CA SER A 297 27.42 -20.50 -6.68
C SER A 297 28.21 -21.77 -6.94
#